data_AF-A0A3B8L570-F1
#
_entry.id   AF-A0A3B8L570-F1
#
_cell.length_a   1.000
_cell.length_b   1.000
_cell.length_c   1.000
_cell.angle_alpha   90.00
_cell.angle_beta   90.00
_cell.angle_gamma   90.00
#
_symmetry.space_group_name_H-M   'P 1'
#
loop_
_entity.id
_entity.type
_entity.pdbx_description
1 polymer ?
#
loop_
_entity_poly.entity_id
_entity_poly.type
_entity_poly.pdbx_seq_one_letter_code
_entity_poly.pdbx_strand_id
1 'polypeptide(L)'
;MIQQDTVHSVSRRRFLTGAGGAALSLPWLESFTNQCRAENGGKNPAPAKRLAFFYLPNGITRRGFFPGEGDRALPKFAGQNNVWRFEGKTVPVGNHPLTFTPTLAPLHTVREKISLVTGLDRIFQHGTDSHAQCASCFLTSVAPFAVKNSAYPLSRTLDHIAADGIGQATPYSTLELSCNDHKNN
;
A
#
# COMPACT_ATOMS: atom_id res chain seq x y z
N MET A 1 -53.21 44.70 -23.03
CA MET A 1 -51.87 44.26 -22.56
C MET A 1 -51.99 42.78 -22.24
N ILE A 2 -51.69 41.90 -23.20
CA ILE A 2 -51.79 40.44 -23.03
C ILE A 2 -50.37 39.89 -23.14
N GLN A 3 -49.87 39.39 -22.02
CA GLN A 3 -48.56 38.78 -21.89
C GLN A 3 -48.67 37.36 -22.45
N GLN A 4 -47.93 37.05 -23.51
CA GLN A 4 -47.88 35.71 -24.09
C GLN A 4 -46.91 34.85 -23.28
N ASP A 5 -47.42 33.80 -22.62
CA ASP A 5 -46.58 32.78 -21.98
C ASP A 5 -45.89 31.90 -23.03
N THR A 6 -44.57 32.03 -23.15
CA THR A 6 -43.76 31.15 -24.00
C THR A 6 -43.54 29.80 -23.33
N VAL A 7 -44.31 28.78 -23.72
CA VAL A 7 -44.05 27.39 -23.32
C VAL A 7 -42.87 26.86 -24.14
N HIS A 8 -41.71 26.67 -23.50
CA HIS A 8 -40.55 26.10 -24.17
C HIS A 8 -40.75 24.60 -24.45
N SER A 9 -40.90 24.25 -25.73
CA SER A 9 -40.96 22.86 -26.20
C SER A 9 -39.62 22.14 -25.99
N VAL A 10 -39.63 21.06 -25.22
CA VAL A 10 -38.47 20.18 -25.04
C VAL A 10 -38.41 19.20 -26.22
N SER A 11 -37.42 19.36 -27.10
CA SER A 11 -37.24 18.45 -28.24
C SER A 11 -36.61 17.12 -27.79
N ARG A 12 -36.98 16.02 -28.46
CA ARG A 12 -36.40 14.68 -28.22
C ARG A 12 -34.88 14.69 -28.25
N ARG A 13 -34.29 15.46 -29.17
CA ARG A 13 -32.83 15.64 -29.25
C ARG A 13 -32.27 16.26 -27.98
N ARG A 14 -32.87 17.35 -27.48
CA ARG A 14 -32.42 17.99 -26.23
C ARG A 14 -32.55 17.06 -25.03
N PHE A 15 -33.64 16.29 -24.95
CA PHE A 15 -33.81 15.28 -23.91
C PHE A 15 -32.72 14.20 -23.98
N LEU A 16 -32.47 13.62 -25.14
CA LEU A 16 -31.44 12.58 -25.31
C LEU A 16 -30.02 13.11 -25.06
N THR A 17 -29.71 14.33 -25.49
CA THR A 17 -28.41 14.95 -25.22
C THR A 17 -28.22 15.22 -23.72
N GLY A 18 -29.24 15.70 -23.02
CA GLY A 18 -29.17 15.93 -21.57
C GLY A 18 -29.09 14.64 -20.77
N ALA A 19 -30.03 13.72 -21.00
CA ALA A 19 -30.10 12.44 -20.29
C ALA A 19 -28.88 11.54 -20.61
N GLY A 20 -28.47 11.49 -21.88
CA GLY A 20 -27.30 10.73 -22.31
C GLY A 20 -26.00 11.31 -21.76
N GLY A 21 -25.86 12.65 -21.75
CA GLY A 21 -24.70 13.31 -21.15
C GLY A 21 -24.59 13.04 -19.65
N ALA A 22 -25.72 13.10 -18.93
CA ALA A 22 -25.77 12.77 -17.50
C ALA A 22 -25.45 11.29 -17.22
N ALA A 23 -26.00 10.37 -18.02
CA ALA A 23 -25.74 8.93 -17.85
C ALA A 23 -24.28 8.54 -18.12
N LEU A 24 -23.62 9.22 -19.05
CA LEU A 24 -22.20 9.00 -19.35
C LEU A 24 -21.27 9.68 -18.35
N SER A 25 -21.68 10.78 -17.72
CA SER A 25 -20.86 11.49 -16.74
C SER A 25 -21.02 10.97 -15.31
N LEU A 26 -22.16 10.37 -14.97
CA LEU A 26 -22.45 9.86 -13.63
C LEU A 26 -21.36 8.91 -13.07
N PRO A 27 -20.84 7.93 -13.84
CA PRO A 27 -19.77 7.04 -13.38
C PRO A 27 -18.44 7.75 -13.09
N TRP A 28 -18.28 9.02 -13.49
CA TRP A 28 -17.09 9.82 -13.19
C TRP A 28 -17.26 10.77 -12.00
N LEU A 29 -18.45 10.81 -11.38
CA LEU A 29 -18.75 11.56 -10.16
C LEU A 29 -18.78 10.65 -8.91
N GLU A 30 -17.94 9.62 -8.87
CA GLU A 30 -17.86 8.64 -7.77
C GLU A 30 -17.63 9.30 -6.40
N SER A 31 -16.99 10.46 -6.35
CA SER A 31 -16.78 11.24 -5.11
C SER A 31 -18.07 11.78 -4.50
N PHE A 32 -19.14 11.91 -5.28
CA PHE A 32 -20.45 12.42 -4.85
C PHE A 32 -21.46 11.31 -4.56
N THR A 33 -21.11 10.04 -4.77
CA THR A 33 -22.01 8.90 -4.53
C THR A 33 -22.49 8.81 -3.10
N ASN A 34 -21.67 9.25 -2.12
CA ASN A 34 -22.07 9.34 -0.72
C ASN A 34 -23.00 10.53 -0.42
N GLN A 35 -23.00 11.58 -1.26
CA GLN A 35 -23.86 12.76 -1.09
C GLN A 35 -25.19 12.64 -1.85
N CYS A 36 -25.23 11.84 -2.93
CA CYS A 36 -26.40 11.69 -3.81
C CYS A 36 -27.22 10.41 -3.58
N ARG A 37 -27.06 9.72 -2.44
CA ARG A 37 -27.93 8.59 -2.10
C ARG A 37 -29.34 9.12 -1.82
N ALA A 38 -30.24 8.91 -2.78
CA ALA A 38 -31.66 9.14 -2.59
C ALA A 38 -32.16 8.45 -1.31
N GLU A 39 -33.11 9.10 -0.63
CA GLU A 39 -33.74 8.80 0.67
C GLU A 39 -34.39 7.41 0.83
N ASN A 40 -34.01 6.40 0.05
CA ASN A 40 -34.31 5.03 0.40
C ASN A 40 -33.44 4.68 1.61
N GLY A 41 -34.06 4.64 2.81
CA GLY A 41 -33.45 4.43 4.13
C GLY A 41 -32.68 3.11 4.35
N GLY A 42 -31.93 2.66 3.34
CA GLY A 42 -30.92 1.63 3.45
C GLY A 42 -29.77 2.14 4.32
N LYS A 43 -29.39 1.32 5.29
CA LYS A 43 -28.24 1.57 6.17
C LYS A 43 -27.02 1.94 5.32
N ASN A 44 -26.26 2.95 5.78
CA ASN A 44 -24.97 3.25 5.18
C ASN A 44 -24.13 1.96 5.17
N PRO A 45 -23.58 1.54 4.02
CA PRO A 45 -22.68 0.41 3.97
C PRO A 45 -21.47 0.73 4.84
N ALA A 46 -20.92 -0.30 5.49
CA ALA A 46 -19.68 -0.13 6.24
C ALA A 46 -18.60 0.44 5.31
N PRO A 47 -17.71 1.31 5.82
CA PRO A 47 -16.64 1.87 5.02
C PRO A 47 -15.79 0.74 4.42
N ALA A 48 -15.34 0.95 3.17
CA ALA A 48 -14.48 -0.02 2.49
C ALA A 48 -13.21 -0.28 3.31
N LYS A 49 -12.95 -1.55 3.61
CA LYS A 49 -11.71 -1.97 4.26
C LYS A 49 -10.58 -1.88 3.23
N ARG A 50 -9.50 -1.20 3.60
CA ARG A 50 -8.31 -1.02 2.76
C ARG A 50 -7.11 -1.62 3.48
N LEU A 51 -6.17 -2.15 2.70
CA LEU A 51 -4.88 -2.62 3.17
C LEU A 51 -3.81 -1.68 2.63
N ALA A 52 -2.91 -1.24 3.50
CA ALA A 52 -1.79 -0.38 3.14
C ALA A 52 -0.48 -1.00 3.63
N PHE A 53 0.53 -0.97 2.77
CA PHE A 53 1.88 -1.39 3.10
C PHE A 53 2.79 -0.16 3.06
N PHE A 54 3.59 0.02 4.11
CA PHE A 54 4.60 1.07 4.18
C PHE A 54 5.97 0.42 4.14
N TYR A 55 6.82 0.94 3.26
CA TYR A 55 8.16 0.42 3.06
C TYR A 55 9.20 1.39 3.61
N LEU A 56 10.13 0.89 4.43
CA LEU A 56 11.22 1.65 5.02
C LEU A 56 12.57 0.96 4.69
N PRO A 57 13.14 1.17 3.50
CA PRO A 57 14.41 0.58 3.11
C PRO A 57 15.58 1.30 3.76
N ASN A 58 16.53 0.55 4.35
CA ASN A 58 17.91 0.96 4.66
C ASN A 58 18.14 2.22 5.55
N GLY A 59 17.15 3.09 5.76
CA GLY A 59 17.28 4.42 6.36
C GLY A 59 16.76 4.52 7.79
N ILE A 60 16.81 3.42 8.55
CA ILE A 60 16.32 3.39 9.93
C ILE A 60 17.48 3.53 10.92
N THR A 61 17.37 4.52 11.82
CA THR A 61 18.28 4.65 12.96
C THR A 61 18.05 3.53 13.96
N ARG A 62 18.81 2.43 13.84
CA ARG A 62 18.59 1.20 14.59
C ARG A 62 18.55 1.37 16.11
N ARG A 63 19.43 2.21 16.68
CA ARG A 63 19.48 2.50 18.14
C ARG A 63 18.15 2.99 18.70
N GLY A 64 17.38 3.72 17.90
CA GLY A 64 16.07 4.26 18.29
C GLY A 64 14.89 3.40 17.86
N PHE A 65 15.08 2.45 16.94
CA PHE A 65 14.00 1.69 16.32
C PHE A 65 13.89 0.24 16.83
N PHE A 66 15.00 -0.46 17.00
CA PHE A 66 15.00 -1.85 17.45
C PHE A 66 15.22 -1.94 18.97
N PRO A 67 14.34 -2.65 19.71
CA PRO A 67 14.54 -2.91 21.13
C PRO A 67 15.90 -3.58 21.39
N GLY A 68 16.61 -3.11 22.42
CA GLY A 68 17.92 -3.65 22.79
C GLY A 68 19.12 -3.12 21.99
N GLU A 69 18.91 -2.25 21.00
CA GLU A 69 20.01 -1.63 20.23
C GLU A 69 20.42 -0.23 20.73
N GLY A 70 19.75 0.29 21.76
CA GLY A 70 19.92 1.66 22.27
C GLY A 70 21.36 2.06 22.59
N ASP A 71 22.16 1.17 23.16
CA ASP A 71 23.55 1.43 23.60
C ASP A 71 24.60 0.71 22.75
N ARG A 72 24.18 0.14 21.61
CA ARG A 72 25.08 -0.68 20.79
C ARG A 72 26.13 0.18 20.09
N ALA A 73 27.38 -0.28 20.12
CA ALA A 73 28.44 0.29 19.30
C ALA A 73 28.09 0.19 17.81
N LEU A 74 28.29 1.29 17.08
CA LEU A 74 28.11 1.29 15.63
C LEU A 74 29.14 0.34 15.02
N PRO A 75 28.74 -0.62 14.17
CA PRO A 75 29.71 -1.46 13.53
C PRO A 75 30.51 -0.65 12.52
N LYS A 76 31.75 -1.09 12.29
CA LYS A 76 32.61 -0.54 11.24
C LYS A 76 31.95 -0.77 9.88
N PHE A 77 32.30 0.07 8.90
CA PHE A 77 31.78 -0.06 7.55
C PHE A 77 31.92 -1.51 7.06
N ALA A 78 30.79 -2.04 6.63
CA ALA A 78 30.57 -3.44 6.45
C ALA A 78 30.16 -3.61 4.97
N GLY A 79 31.01 -4.23 4.16
CA GLY A 79 30.71 -4.47 2.74
C GLY A 79 29.44 -5.33 2.56
N GLN A 80 29.02 -5.57 1.32
CA GLN A 80 27.76 -6.27 1.00
C GLN A 80 27.61 -7.67 1.63
N ASN A 81 28.72 -8.32 2.04
CA ASN A 81 28.72 -9.64 2.67
C ASN A 81 28.37 -9.63 4.17
N ASN A 82 28.36 -8.45 4.80
CA ASN A 82 27.95 -8.30 6.18
C ASN A 82 26.44 -8.05 6.24
N VAL A 83 25.68 -9.08 5.88
CA VAL A 83 24.24 -9.11 6.10
C VAL A 83 24.04 -8.91 7.60
N TRP A 84 23.44 -7.79 7.96
CA TRP A 84 23.26 -7.27 9.32
C TRP A 84 22.42 -8.19 10.21
N ARG A 85 22.99 -9.34 10.56
CA ARG A 85 22.46 -10.34 11.49
C ARG A 85 23.06 -10.07 12.87
N PHE A 86 22.20 -10.04 13.87
CA PHE A 86 22.53 -9.73 15.26
C PHE A 86 23.52 -10.76 15.81
N GLU A 87 24.82 -10.47 15.84
CA GLU A 87 25.82 -11.48 16.28
C GLU A 87 25.73 -12.81 15.48
N GLY A 88 25.27 -12.75 14.22
CA GLY A 88 24.98 -13.93 13.40
C GLY A 88 23.67 -14.66 13.75
N LYS A 89 22.92 -14.23 14.77
CA LYS A 89 21.62 -14.80 15.16
C LYS A 89 20.51 -14.25 14.28
N THR A 90 19.63 -15.15 13.84
CA THR A 90 18.40 -14.83 13.12
C THR A 90 17.31 -14.37 14.09
N VAL A 91 16.44 -13.46 13.65
CA VAL A 91 15.28 -13.04 14.44
C VAL A 91 14.33 -14.24 14.56
N PRO A 92 13.73 -14.52 15.74
CA PRO A 92 12.77 -15.62 15.86
C PRO A 92 11.59 -15.41 14.91
N VAL A 93 11.11 -16.47 14.27
CA VAL A 93 9.96 -16.39 13.34
C VAL A 93 8.66 -16.29 14.12
N GLY A 94 7.72 -15.46 13.66
CA GLY A 94 6.36 -15.42 14.19
C GLY A 94 5.96 -14.07 14.79
N ASN A 95 4.91 -14.10 15.62
CA ASN A 95 4.35 -12.92 16.29
C ASN A 95 4.99 -12.74 17.67
N HIS A 96 5.37 -11.50 18.00
CA HIS A 96 6.07 -11.14 19.23
C HIS A 96 5.42 -9.91 19.90
N PRO A 97 5.57 -9.76 21.23
CA PRO A 97 5.27 -8.49 21.89
C PRO A 97 6.14 -7.36 21.32
N LEU A 98 5.52 -6.21 21.01
CA LEU A 98 6.26 -5.02 20.58
C LEU A 98 6.68 -4.19 21.81
N THR A 99 7.98 -4.03 22.00
CA THR A 99 8.52 -3.03 22.94
C THR A 99 8.67 -1.68 22.22
N PHE A 100 8.03 -0.64 22.75
CA PHE A 100 8.12 0.70 22.17
C PHE A 100 9.48 1.34 22.49
N THR A 101 10.24 1.58 21.44
CA THR A 101 11.50 2.33 21.48
C THR A 101 11.24 3.84 21.32
N PRO A 102 12.22 4.73 21.54
CA PRO A 102 12.03 6.17 21.37
C PRO A 102 11.46 6.56 19.99
N THR A 103 11.87 5.89 18.91
CA THR A 103 11.33 6.15 17.56
C THR A 103 9.88 5.68 17.42
N LEU A 104 9.47 4.63 18.14
CA LEU A 104 8.11 4.09 18.09
C LEU A 104 7.18 4.71 19.15
N ALA A 105 7.70 5.52 20.07
CA ALA A 105 6.94 6.12 21.18
C ALA A 105 5.61 6.79 20.75
N PRO A 106 5.52 7.51 19.61
CA PRO A 106 4.27 8.11 19.17
C PRO A 106 3.13 7.10 18.91
N LEU A 107 3.46 5.84 18.64
CA LEU A 107 2.48 4.77 18.36
C LEU A 107 1.84 4.17 19.63
N HIS A 108 2.27 4.58 20.82
CA HIS A 108 1.82 4.01 22.09
C HIS A 108 0.30 4.10 22.31
N THR A 109 -0.35 5.13 21.75
CA THR A 109 -1.81 5.33 21.84
C THR A 109 -2.62 4.24 21.12
N VAL A 110 -2.01 3.57 20.14
CA VAL A 110 -2.64 2.52 19.34
C VAL A 110 -1.97 1.14 19.52
N ARG A 111 -1.20 0.96 20.61
CA ARG A 111 -0.42 -0.27 20.86
C ARG A 111 -1.22 -1.58 20.79
N GLU A 112 -2.49 -1.56 21.21
CA GLU A 112 -3.37 -2.74 21.19
C GLU A 112 -3.79 -3.14 19.76
N LYS A 113 -3.49 -2.29 18.76
CA LYS A 113 -3.76 -2.51 17.34
C LYS A 113 -2.49 -2.79 16.54
N ILE A 114 -1.35 -2.99 17.21
CA ILE A 114 -0.06 -3.24 16.57
C ILE A 114 0.38 -4.66 16.89
N SER A 115 0.87 -5.37 15.88
CA SER A 115 1.52 -6.67 16.02
C SER A 115 2.90 -6.63 15.40
N LEU A 116 3.87 -7.25 16.07
CA LEU A 116 5.23 -7.39 15.54
C LEU A 116 5.37 -8.80 14.98
N VAL A 117 5.48 -8.90 13.65
CA VAL A 117 5.73 -10.17 12.95
C VAL A 117 7.13 -10.15 12.36
N THR A 118 7.91 -11.19 12.64
CA THR A 118 9.29 -11.34 12.19
C THR A 118 9.50 -12.69 11.48
N GLY A 119 10.65 -12.84 10.81
CA GLY A 119 10.95 -14.03 10.00
C GLY A 119 10.27 -14.03 8.62
N LEU A 120 9.89 -12.85 8.13
CA LEU A 120 9.39 -12.64 6.76
C LEU A 120 10.51 -12.20 5.81
N ASP A 121 11.78 -12.34 6.23
CA ASP A 121 12.92 -12.04 5.40
C ASP A 121 13.12 -13.10 4.31
N ARG A 122 13.70 -12.67 3.19
CA ARG A 122 14.07 -13.54 2.09
C ARG A 122 15.56 -13.83 2.10
N ILE A 123 15.95 -14.88 1.39
CA ILE A 123 17.36 -15.15 1.08
C ILE A 123 17.85 -14.09 0.08
N PHE A 124 18.99 -13.48 0.39
CA PHE A 124 19.68 -12.55 -0.52
C PHE A 124 20.30 -13.32 -1.69
N GLN A 125 20.02 -12.92 -2.93
CA GLN A 125 20.70 -13.47 -4.11
C GLN A 125 21.78 -12.50 -4.57
N HIS A 126 23.01 -13.00 -4.69
CA HIS A 126 24.12 -12.21 -5.19
C HIS A 126 23.96 -11.92 -6.68
N GLY A 127 24.44 -10.77 -7.14
CA GLY A 127 24.36 -10.34 -8.54
C GLY A 127 23.80 -8.92 -8.72
N THR A 128 23.18 -8.36 -7.68
CA THR A 128 22.72 -6.96 -7.63
C THR A 128 23.06 -6.35 -6.29
N ASP A 129 23.01 -5.02 -6.22
CA ASP A 129 23.08 -4.30 -4.96
C ASP A 129 21.88 -4.60 -4.04
N SER A 130 22.10 -4.53 -2.72
CA SER A 130 21.06 -4.82 -1.72
C SER A 130 19.94 -3.79 -1.74
N HIS A 131 20.22 -2.54 -2.10
CA HIS A 131 19.24 -1.46 -2.23
C HIS A 131 18.26 -1.74 -3.36
N ALA A 132 18.76 -2.15 -4.53
CA ALA A 132 17.91 -2.52 -5.66
C ALA A 132 17.05 -3.74 -5.31
N GLN A 133 17.68 -4.79 -4.78
CA GLN A 133 16.96 -6.04 -4.52
C GLN A 133 15.97 -5.95 -3.35
N CYS A 134 16.19 -5.09 -2.35
CA CYS A 134 15.24 -4.91 -1.27
C CYS A 134 13.99 -4.15 -1.73
N ALA A 135 14.16 -3.13 -2.57
CA ALA A 135 13.05 -2.34 -3.10
C ALA A 135 12.24 -3.14 -4.12
N SER A 136 12.88 -3.73 -5.13
CA SER A 136 12.17 -4.46 -6.20
C SER A 136 11.43 -5.70 -5.70
N CYS A 137 11.91 -6.33 -4.62
CA CYS A 137 11.30 -7.55 -4.07
C CYS A 137 10.40 -7.29 -2.86
N PHE A 138 9.99 -6.05 -2.59
CA PHE A 138 9.05 -5.79 -1.50
C PHE A 138 7.68 -6.43 -1.82
N LEU A 139 7.05 -7.05 -0.81
CA LEU A 139 5.79 -7.82 -0.94
C LEU A 139 5.82 -9.02 -1.88
N THR A 140 6.99 -9.42 -2.39
CA THR A 140 7.10 -10.53 -3.34
C THR A 140 8.37 -11.34 -3.11
N SER A 141 8.28 -12.64 -3.39
CA SER A 141 9.44 -13.52 -3.34
C SER A 141 9.18 -14.79 -4.13
N VAL A 142 10.25 -15.42 -4.59
CA VAL A 142 10.28 -16.81 -5.04
C VAL A 142 11.44 -17.54 -4.37
N ALA A 143 11.47 -18.87 -4.51
CA ALA A 143 12.64 -19.65 -4.14
C ALA A 143 13.91 -19.11 -4.84
N PRO A 144 15.09 -19.15 -4.18
CA PRO A 144 16.34 -18.70 -4.77
C PRO A 144 16.58 -19.30 -6.16
N PHE A 145 16.99 -18.46 -7.12
CA PHE A 145 17.29 -18.86 -8.51
C PHE A 145 16.13 -19.46 -9.32
N ALA A 146 14.88 -19.41 -8.82
CA ALA A 146 13.73 -19.92 -9.56
C ALA A 146 13.39 -19.05 -10.80
N VAL A 147 13.61 -17.73 -10.72
CA VAL A 147 13.51 -16.84 -11.89
C VAL A 147 14.85 -16.86 -12.62
N LYS A 148 14.87 -17.46 -13.81
CA LYS A 148 16.09 -17.52 -14.64
C LYS A 148 16.43 -16.12 -15.17
N ASN A 149 17.73 -15.82 -15.30
CA ASN A 149 18.27 -14.57 -15.84
C ASN A 149 17.84 -13.29 -15.10
N SER A 150 17.39 -13.40 -13.85
CA SER A 150 17.09 -12.26 -12.99
C SER A 150 17.73 -12.49 -11.64
N ALA A 151 18.38 -11.45 -11.11
CA ALA A 151 18.80 -11.43 -9.71
C ALA A 151 17.63 -11.07 -8.77
N TYR A 152 16.45 -10.72 -9.30
CA TYR A 152 15.27 -10.36 -8.53
C TYR A 152 14.29 -11.53 -8.43
N PRO A 153 14.11 -12.13 -7.23
CA PRO A 153 13.10 -13.17 -7.01
C PRO A 153 11.68 -12.61 -6.98
N LEU A 154 11.13 -12.25 -8.14
CA LEU A 154 9.81 -11.67 -8.25
C LEU A 154 8.73 -12.72 -8.56
N SER A 155 7.60 -12.59 -7.87
CA SER A 155 6.35 -13.31 -8.09
C SER A 155 5.14 -12.39 -7.92
N ARG A 156 3.94 -12.97 -7.91
CA ARG A 156 2.73 -12.27 -7.49
C ARG A 156 2.93 -11.68 -6.09
N THR A 157 2.66 -10.38 -5.97
CA THR A 157 2.83 -9.62 -4.73
C THR A 157 1.67 -9.84 -3.75
N LEU A 158 1.93 -9.62 -2.46
CA LEU A 158 0.94 -9.81 -1.38
C LEU A 158 -0.29 -8.90 -1.51
N ASP A 159 -0.11 -7.67 -2.00
CA ASP A 159 -1.23 -6.74 -2.24
C ASP A 159 -2.17 -7.26 -3.33
N HIS A 160 -1.66 -7.88 -4.40
CA HIS A 160 -2.51 -8.55 -5.39
C HIS A 160 -3.31 -9.71 -4.78
N ILE A 161 -2.69 -10.51 -3.90
CA ILE A 161 -3.39 -11.59 -3.18
C ILE A 161 -4.51 -11.02 -2.31
N ALA A 162 -4.26 -9.93 -1.58
CA ALA A 162 -5.28 -9.25 -0.79
C ALA A 162 -6.39 -8.68 -1.66
N ALA A 163 -6.05 -8.09 -2.81
CA ALA A 163 -6.98 -7.46 -3.74
C ALA A 163 -8.01 -8.43 -4.35
N ASP A 164 -7.69 -9.72 -4.46
CA ASP A 164 -8.69 -10.74 -4.83
C ASP A 164 -9.88 -10.76 -3.87
N GLY A 165 -9.63 -10.51 -2.58
CA GLY A 165 -10.66 -10.51 -1.54
C GLY A 165 -11.31 -9.16 -1.27
N ILE A 166 -10.57 -8.05 -1.40
CA ILE A 166 -11.05 -6.71 -0.98
C ILE A 166 -10.97 -5.62 -2.06
N GLY A 167 -10.39 -5.91 -3.23
CA GLY A 167 -10.05 -4.91 -4.26
C GLY A 167 -11.14 -4.66 -5.33
N GLN A 168 -12.34 -5.19 -5.15
CA GLN A 168 -13.41 -5.15 -6.17
C GLN A 168 -14.31 -3.90 -6.08
N ALA A 169 -14.10 -3.04 -5.08
CA ALA A 169 -14.96 -1.89 -4.80
C ALA A 169 -14.42 -0.56 -5.39
N THR A 170 -13.25 -0.57 -6.04
CA THR A 170 -12.62 0.61 -6.65
C THR A 170 -12.14 0.29 -8.06
N PRO A 171 -12.03 1.30 -8.97
CA PRO A 171 -11.57 1.08 -10.34
C PRO A 171 -10.19 0.39 -10.43
N TYR A 172 -9.32 0.65 -9.46
CA TYR A 172 -8.04 -0.01 -9.31
C TYR A 172 -8.09 -0.91 -8.07
N SER A 173 -7.73 -2.18 -8.23
CA SER A 173 -7.72 -3.15 -7.13
C SER A 173 -6.48 -3.02 -6.25
N THR A 174 -5.37 -2.53 -6.81
CA THR A 174 -4.11 -2.19 -6.11
C THR A 174 -3.59 -0.84 -6.63
N LEU A 175 -2.82 -0.13 -5.80
CA LEU A 175 -2.17 1.14 -6.17
C LEU A 175 -0.83 1.23 -5.43
N GLU A 176 0.25 1.40 -6.19
CA GLU A 176 1.59 1.65 -5.67
C GLU A 176 1.94 3.13 -5.83
N LEU A 177 2.51 3.73 -4.79
CA LEU A 177 3.04 5.08 -4.81
C LEU A 177 4.53 5.02 -4.46
N SER A 178 5.38 5.56 -5.35
CA SER A 178 6.82 5.65 -5.14
C SER A 178 7.24 7.11 -5.09
N CYS A 179 8.24 7.41 -4.26
CA CYS A 179 8.92 8.71 -4.25
C CYS A 179 10.06 8.77 -5.30
N ASN A 180 10.31 7.68 -6.03
CA ASN A 180 11.27 7.65 -7.12
C ASN A 180 10.64 8.15 -8.42
N ASP A 181 11.49 8.69 -9.28
CA ASP A 181 11.17 8.94 -10.69
C ASP A 181 10.77 7.61 -11.38
N HIS A 182 9.75 7.66 -12.26
CA HIS A 182 9.36 6.56 -13.15
C HIS A 182 10.51 5.93 -13.97
N LYS A 183 11.64 6.64 -14.14
CA LYS A 183 12.84 6.13 -14.84
C LYS A 183 13.82 5.37 -13.94
N ASN A 184 13.71 5.48 -12.61
CA ASN A 184 14.72 5.04 -11.65
C ASN A 184 14.18 4.03 -10.62
N ASN A 185 13.18 3.23 -10.99
CA ASN A 185 12.65 2.14 -10.16
C ASN A 185 13.24 0.78 -10.56
#